data_AF-Q5DBP8-F1
#
_entry.id   AF-Q5DBP8-F1
#
_cell.length_a   1.000
_cell.length_b   1.000
_cell.length_c   1.000
_cell.angle_alpha   90.00
_cell.angle_beta   90.00
_cell.angle_gamma   90.00
#
_symmetry.space_group_name_H-M   'P 1'
#
loop_
_entity.id
_entity.type
_entity.pdbx_description
1 polymer ?
#
loop_
_entity_poly.entity_id
_entity_poly.type
_entity_poly.pdbx_seq_one_letter_code
_entity_poly.pdbx_strand_id
1 'polypeptide(L)'
;MDGREFIREILLPHYRKYGNSDLIKSTDCDPVSLSIDRFVVIMNLPQLAIEFLDSFLPPQHSMKSSNDNSYVTAYLMDSSVVRQKFFKPLYIHCYCFMKRNVESEQTVQLRLAKALNTNITDLFQLTSSTNEIIHHDKVELTDDKCFIKNWNYRFVRNVAPFKDMYCAEFELYLPRLWLFYNYSSPTVAKRSRTTENELSG
;
A
#
# COMPACT_ATOMS: atom_id res chain seq x y z
N MET A 1 -11.50 -7.79 -13.06
CA MET A 1 -10.55 -7.41 -12.01
C MET A 1 -9.83 -6.16 -12.47
N ASP A 2 -10.09 -5.02 -11.86
CA ASP A 2 -9.28 -3.82 -12.07
C ASP A 2 -7.97 -3.88 -11.24
N GLY A 3 -7.09 -2.88 -11.38
CA GLY A 3 -5.82 -2.91 -10.64
C GLY A 3 -5.98 -2.72 -9.13
N ARG A 4 -7.06 -2.07 -8.66
CA ARG A 4 -7.33 -1.91 -7.22
C ARG A 4 -7.79 -3.22 -6.61
N GLU A 5 -8.69 -3.93 -7.29
CA GLU A 5 -9.15 -5.28 -6.95
C GLU A 5 -7.95 -6.24 -6.91
N PHE A 6 -7.05 -6.19 -7.91
CA PHE A 6 -5.82 -6.99 -7.90
C PHE A 6 -4.94 -6.71 -6.68
N ILE A 7 -4.72 -5.43 -6.33
CA ILE A 7 -3.92 -5.06 -5.15
C ILE A 7 -4.54 -5.67 -3.89
N ARG A 8 -5.85 -5.51 -3.70
CA ARG A 8 -6.55 -5.93 -2.46
C ARG A 8 -6.75 -7.43 -2.35
N GLU A 9 -7.07 -8.10 -3.44
CA GLU A 9 -7.47 -9.52 -3.42
C GLU A 9 -6.31 -10.49 -3.68
N ILE A 10 -5.23 -10.01 -4.30
CA ILE A 10 -4.10 -10.87 -4.69
C ILE A 10 -2.79 -10.39 -4.06
N LEU A 11 -2.38 -9.15 -4.34
CA LEU A 11 -1.07 -8.64 -3.91
C LEU A 11 -0.96 -8.58 -2.38
N LEU A 12 -1.91 -7.93 -1.71
CA LEU A 12 -1.85 -7.73 -0.26
C LEU A 12 -1.99 -9.04 0.54
N PRO A 13 -2.86 -9.99 0.17
CA PRO A 13 -2.88 -11.31 0.78
C PRO A 13 -1.56 -12.07 0.58
N HIS A 14 -0.94 -11.99 -0.59
CA HIS A 14 0.36 -12.60 -0.87
C HIS A 14 1.48 -11.95 -0.03
N TYR A 15 1.54 -10.63 -0.03
CA TYR A 15 2.44 -9.86 0.84
C TYR A 15 2.24 -10.22 2.31
N ARG A 16 1.00 -10.42 2.76
CA ARG A 16 0.72 -10.83 4.15
C ARG A 16 1.26 -12.22 4.47
N LYS A 17 1.04 -13.17 3.56
CA LYS A 17 1.44 -14.57 3.73
C LYS A 17 2.96 -14.71 3.84
N TYR A 18 3.70 -13.96 3.04
CA TYR A 18 5.14 -14.14 2.91
C TYR A 18 6.01 -12.99 3.43
N GLY A 19 5.44 -11.81 3.69
CA GLY A 19 6.16 -10.63 4.19
C GLY A 19 6.69 -10.76 5.62
N ASN A 20 6.25 -11.81 6.33
CA ASN A 20 6.68 -12.15 7.69
C ASN A 20 7.66 -13.34 7.74
N SER A 21 8.00 -13.92 6.59
CA SER A 21 8.74 -15.17 6.47
C SER A 21 10.18 -14.88 6.06
N ASP A 22 11.12 -15.06 6.98
CA ASP A 22 12.55 -15.19 6.64
C ASP A 22 12.87 -16.59 6.07
N LEU A 23 11.92 -17.54 6.16
CA LEU A 23 12.06 -18.92 5.71
C LEU A 23 10.73 -19.47 5.17
N ILE A 24 10.65 -19.74 3.87
CA ILE A 24 9.55 -20.50 3.28
C ILE A 24 9.96 -21.98 3.35
N LYS A 25 9.33 -22.74 4.24
CA LYS A 25 9.52 -24.20 4.26
C LYS A 25 8.81 -24.78 3.03
N SER A 26 9.59 -25.17 2.01
CA SER A 26 9.10 -26.01 0.93
C SER A 26 8.68 -27.37 1.50
N THR A 27 7.46 -27.81 1.20
CA THR A 27 6.99 -29.19 1.49
C THR A 27 7.26 -30.15 0.33
N ASP A 28 7.80 -29.68 -0.79
CA ASP A 28 8.09 -30.51 -1.95
C ASP A 28 9.59 -30.51 -2.30
N CYS A 29 10.01 -31.64 -2.84
CA CYS A 29 11.38 -32.12 -3.00
C CYS A 29 12.29 -31.15 -3.77
N ASP A 30 12.87 -30.16 -3.10
CA ASP A 30 14.19 -29.57 -3.37
C ASP A 30 14.56 -28.59 -2.23
N PRO A 31 15.75 -28.70 -1.61
CA PRO A 31 16.11 -27.93 -0.42
C PRO A 31 16.64 -26.53 -0.78
N VAL A 32 15.91 -25.78 -1.60
CA VAL A 32 16.17 -24.35 -1.78
C VAL A 32 15.14 -23.60 -0.94
N SER A 33 15.54 -23.25 0.29
CA SER A 33 14.81 -22.29 1.11
C SER A 33 14.83 -20.93 0.40
N LEU A 34 13.86 -20.69 -0.47
CA LEU A 34 13.67 -19.40 -1.14
C LEU A 34 13.15 -18.41 -0.10
N SER A 35 14.04 -17.62 0.49
CA SER A 35 13.66 -16.43 1.25
C SER A 35 13.17 -15.36 0.26
N ILE A 36 12.01 -14.76 0.52
CA ILE A 36 11.58 -13.59 -0.26
C ILE A 36 12.34 -12.39 0.28
N ASP A 37 13.30 -11.89 -0.49
CA ASP A 37 14.13 -10.77 -0.08
C ASP A 37 13.39 -9.42 -0.15
N ARG A 38 12.51 -9.24 -1.15
CA ARG A 38 11.79 -7.99 -1.38
C ARG A 38 10.47 -8.19 -2.13
N PHE A 39 9.53 -7.27 -1.94
CA PHE A 39 8.30 -7.17 -2.73
C PHE A 39 8.36 -5.93 -3.62
N VAL A 40 8.29 -6.13 -4.92
CA VAL A 40 8.33 -5.03 -5.90
C VAL A 40 6.96 -4.89 -6.55
N VAL A 41 6.42 -3.68 -6.55
CA VAL A 41 5.13 -3.34 -7.15
C VAL A 41 5.37 -2.31 -8.25
N ILE A 42 5.15 -2.72 -9.50
CA ILE A 42 5.32 -1.85 -10.66
C ILE A 42 3.95 -1.47 -11.18
N MET A 43 3.60 -0.18 -11.07
CA MET A 43 2.35 0.36 -11.59
C MET A 43 2.63 1.14 -12.87
N ASN A 44 2.52 0.45 -14.00
CA ASN A 44 2.70 1.01 -15.33
C ASN A 44 1.38 1.55 -15.91
N LEU A 45 0.69 2.39 -15.14
CA LEU A 45 -0.54 3.07 -15.54
C LEU A 45 -0.35 4.58 -15.37
N PRO A 46 0.36 5.27 -16.29
CA PRO A 46 0.86 6.62 -16.03
C PRO A 46 -0.18 7.68 -15.70
N GLN A 47 -1.44 7.45 -16.05
CA GLN A 47 -2.54 8.36 -15.72
C GLN A 47 -3.13 8.10 -14.32
N LEU A 48 -3.02 6.88 -13.80
CA LEU A 48 -3.78 6.40 -12.63
C LEU A 48 -2.90 5.80 -11.51
N ALA A 49 -1.61 5.54 -11.76
CA ALA A 49 -0.76 4.78 -10.84
C ALA A 49 -0.73 5.35 -9.42
N ILE A 50 -0.63 6.68 -9.30
CA ILE A 50 -0.66 7.36 -7.99
C ILE A 50 -2.03 7.20 -7.33
N GLU A 51 -3.12 7.28 -8.08
CA GLU A 51 -4.47 7.16 -7.55
C GLU A 51 -4.78 5.76 -7.03
N PHE A 52 -4.13 4.73 -7.56
CA PHE A 52 -4.31 3.33 -7.14
C PHE A 52 -3.66 3.05 -5.77
N LEU A 53 -2.85 3.98 -5.25
CA LEU A 53 -2.25 3.82 -3.94
C LEU A 53 -3.27 3.82 -2.80
N ASP A 54 -4.47 4.36 -3.04
CA ASP A 54 -5.63 4.22 -2.16
C ASP A 54 -6.01 2.75 -1.86
N SER A 55 -5.55 1.81 -2.68
CA SER A 55 -5.79 0.39 -2.51
C SER A 55 -4.93 -0.21 -1.39
N PHE A 56 -3.89 0.50 -0.98
CA PHE A 56 -3.06 0.22 0.19
C PHE A 56 -3.61 0.87 1.47
N LEU A 57 -4.82 1.44 1.44
CA LEU A 57 -5.54 1.86 2.64
C LEU A 57 -6.48 0.78 3.15
N PRO A 58 -6.56 0.56 4.49
CA PRO A 58 -7.50 -0.39 5.04
C PRO A 58 -8.94 0.03 4.68
N PRO A 59 -9.85 -0.91 4.35
CA PRO A 59 -11.22 -0.59 3.97
C PRO A 59 -11.94 0.20 5.08
N GLN A 60 -12.48 1.38 4.73
CA GLN A 60 -13.21 2.23 5.70
C GLN A 60 -14.52 1.60 6.21
N HIS A 61 -15.06 0.61 5.50
CA HIS A 61 -16.38 0.03 5.77
C HIS A 61 -16.46 -0.95 6.95
N SER A 62 -15.36 -1.28 7.63
CA SER A 62 -15.41 -2.10 8.85
C SER A 62 -15.37 -1.30 10.16
N MET A 63 -15.22 0.03 10.12
CA MET A 63 -15.28 0.88 11.32
C MET A 63 -16.67 1.46 11.60
N LYS A 64 -17.63 1.28 10.69
CA LYS A 64 -19.01 1.73 10.87
C LYS A 64 -19.94 0.54 10.67
N SER A 65 -20.35 -0.08 11.78
CA SER A 65 -21.42 -1.09 11.92
C SER A 65 -20.97 -2.46 12.43
N SER A 66 -20.52 -2.51 13.67
CA SER A 66 -20.91 -3.55 14.64
C SER A 66 -20.55 -3.02 16.02
N ASN A 67 -21.37 -3.27 17.03
CA ASN A 67 -21.04 -2.99 18.43
C ASN A 67 -19.85 -3.83 18.96
N ASP A 68 -19.06 -4.45 18.06
CA ASP A 68 -17.86 -5.24 18.34
C ASP A 68 -16.58 -4.39 18.28
N ASN A 69 -16.66 -3.15 18.77
CA ASN A 69 -15.47 -2.38 19.15
C ASN A 69 -14.61 -3.13 20.20
N SER A 70 -15.14 -4.18 20.85
CA SER A 70 -14.39 -4.99 21.81
C SER A 70 -13.22 -5.75 21.18
N TYR A 71 -13.36 -6.32 19.98
CA TYR A 71 -12.32 -7.20 19.42
C TYR A 71 -11.09 -6.41 18.95
N VAL A 72 -11.27 -5.35 18.15
CA VAL A 72 -10.16 -4.53 17.63
C VAL A 72 -9.46 -3.76 18.76
N THR A 73 -10.22 -3.24 19.73
CA THR A 73 -9.66 -2.51 20.87
C THR A 73 -8.94 -3.46 21.84
N ALA A 74 -9.40 -4.70 22.01
CA ALA A 74 -8.70 -5.71 22.79
C ALA A 74 -7.34 -6.10 22.18
N TYR A 75 -7.24 -6.22 20.84
CA TYR A 75 -5.96 -6.53 20.17
C TYR A 75 -4.98 -5.34 20.14
N LEU A 76 -5.48 -4.11 20.16
CA LEU A 76 -4.64 -2.91 20.29
C LEU A 76 -4.14 -2.70 21.73
N MET A 77 -4.93 -3.13 22.73
CA MET A 77 -4.61 -3.02 24.16
C MET A 77 -3.79 -4.20 24.70
N ASP A 78 -3.81 -5.36 24.04
CA ASP A 78 -2.93 -6.48 24.36
C ASP A 78 -1.53 -6.24 23.79
N SER A 79 -0.75 -5.45 24.53
CA SER A 79 0.65 -5.16 24.25
C SER A 79 1.57 -6.38 24.29
N SER A 80 1.05 -7.57 24.65
CA SER A 80 1.86 -8.77 24.89
C SER A 80 2.00 -9.71 23.68
N VAL A 81 1.26 -9.51 22.57
CA VAL A 81 1.30 -10.45 21.41
C VAL A 81 1.66 -9.81 20.07
N VAL A 82 1.60 -8.48 19.92
CA VAL A 82 1.87 -7.84 18.61
C VAL A 82 3.36 -7.53 18.44
N ARG A 83 4.18 -8.57 18.28
CA ARG A 83 5.47 -8.39 17.60
C ARG A 83 5.16 -7.98 16.16
N GLN A 84 5.42 -6.71 15.86
CA GLN A 84 5.25 -6.10 14.54
C GLN A 84 5.78 -7.05 13.46
N LYS A 85 4.88 -7.64 12.66
CA LYS A 85 5.22 -8.80 11.82
C LYS A 85 5.69 -8.41 10.41
N PHE A 86 5.27 -7.27 9.88
CA PHE A 86 5.71 -6.77 8.58
C PHE A 86 6.99 -5.95 8.69
N PHE A 87 8.13 -6.58 8.43
CA PHE A 87 9.43 -5.88 8.45
C PHE A 87 9.82 -5.31 7.08
N LYS A 88 9.33 -5.88 5.97
CA LYS A 88 9.81 -5.57 4.63
C LYS A 88 8.89 -4.56 3.93
N PRO A 89 9.38 -3.41 3.47
CA PRO A 89 8.54 -2.47 2.72
C PRO A 89 8.12 -3.04 1.36
N LEU A 90 7.07 -2.44 0.79
CA LEU A 90 6.75 -2.60 -0.62
C LEU A 90 7.58 -1.62 -1.44
N TYR A 91 8.41 -2.12 -2.36
CA TYR A 91 9.16 -1.29 -3.31
C TYR A 91 8.25 -0.88 -4.46
N ILE A 92 7.75 0.34 -4.42
CA ILE A 92 6.78 0.86 -5.37
C ILE A 92 7.51 1.58 -6.51
N HIS A 93 7.12 1.29 -7.75
CA HIS A 93 7.45 2.06 -8.94
C HIS A 93 6.16 2.56 -9.59
N CYS A 94 5.83 3.83 -9.35
CA CYS A 94 4.70 4.52 -9.94
C CYS A 94 5.15 5.29 -11.18
N TYR A 95 4.83 4.80 -12.37
CA TYR A 95 4.97 5.63 -13.56
C TYR A 95 3.83 6.64 -13.57
N CYS A 96 4.13 7.91 -13.84
CA CYS A 96 3.13 8.97 -13.89
C CYS A 96 3.41 9.95 -15.05
N PHE A 97 2.34 10.46 -15.64
CA PHE A 97 2.43 11.57 -16.59
C PHE A 97 2.50 12.90 -15.85
N MET A 98 3.31 13.80 -16.40
CA MET A 98 3.48 15.17 -15.92
C MET A 98 3.29 16.15 -17.06
N LYS A 99 2.45 17.16 -16.84
CA LYS A 99 2.34 18.33 -17.72
C LYS A 99 3.45 19.32 -17.38
N ARG A 100 4.31 19.65 -18.35
CA ARG A 100 5.39 20.63 -18.17
C ARG A 100 4.81 21.98 -17.73
N ASN A 101 5.53 22.67 -16.85
CA ASN A 101 5.17 23.99 -16.31
C ASN A 101 3.85 24.05 -15.51
N VAL A 102 3.19 22.91 -15.28
CA VAL A 102 1.94 22.81 -14.51
C VAL A 102 2.14 21.93 -13.29
N GLU A 103 2.80 20.78 -13.48
CA GLU A 103 3.06 19.82 -12.42
C GLU A 103 4.54 19.79 -12.07
N SER A 104 4.85 19.47 -10.81
CA SER A 104 6.19 19.32 -10.28
C SER A 104 6.29 18.09 -9.40
N GLU A 105 7.50 17.75 -8.95
CA GLU A 105 7.68 16.68 -7.96
C GLU A 105 6.82 16.89 -6.71
N GLN A 106 6.70 18.13 -6.23
CA GLN A 106 5.87 18.46 -5.07
C GLN A 106 4.38 18.17 -5.32
N THR A 107 3.88 18.39 -6.55
CA THR A 107 2.48 18.04 -6.87
C THR A 107 2.27 16.53 -6.94
N VAL A 108 3.30 15.75 -7.30
CA VAL A 108 3.30 14.28 -7.19
C VAL A 108 3.24 13.86 -5.72
N GLN A 109 4.09 14.42 -4.87
CA GLN A 109 4.13 14.13 -3.43
C GLN A 109 2.78 14.44 -2.75
N LEU A 110 2.14 15.56 -3.10
CA LEU A 110 0.80 15.91 -2.61
C LEU A 110 -0.27 14.91 -3.06
N ARG A 111 -0.22 14.46 -4.32
CA ARG A 111 -1.15 13.42 -4.82
C ARG A 111 -0.91 12.08 -4.13
N LEU A 112 0.34 11.71 -3.85
CA LEU A 112 0.69 10.51 -3.07
C LEU A 112 0.10 10.59 -1.66
N ALA A 113 0.32 11.69 -0.95
CA ALA A 113 -0.23 11.93 0.39
C ALA A 113 -1.76 11.82 0.40
N LYS A 114 -2.41 12.46 -0.58
CA LYS A 114 -3.87 12.36 -0.76
C LYS A 114 -4.33 10.92 -1.01
N ALA A 115 -3.69 10.18 -1.92
CA ALA A 115 -4.06 8.81 -2.24
C ALA A 115 -3.89 7.86 -1.03
N LEU A 116 -2.86 8.11 -0.21
CA LEU A 116 -2.58 7.37 1.03
C LEU A 116 -3.27 7.97 2.27
N ASN A 117 -4.24 8.87 2.08
CA ASN A 117 -5.03 9.49 3.16
C ASN A 117 -4.19 9.97 4.35
N THR A 118 -3.08 10.65 4.03
CA THR A 118 -2.13 11.18 5.01
C THR A 118 -1.67 12.58 4.58
N ASN A 119 -0.97 13.30 5.46
CA ASN A 119 -0.34 14.56 5.10
C ASN A 119 1.11 14.32 4.62
N ILE A 120 1.71 15.31 3.96
CA ILE A 120 3.05 15.18 3.38
C ILE A 120 4.14 15.00 4.45
N THR A 121 3.97 15.62 5.62
CA THR A 121 4.91 15.56 6.74
C THR A 121 4.99 14.16 7.31
N ASP A 122 3.84 13.54 7.56
CA ASP A 122 3.72 12.17 8.06
C ASP A 122 4.21 11.18 7.00
N LEU A 123 3.80 11.36 5.73
CA LEU A 123 4.15 10.45 4.64
C LEU A 123 5.66 10.39 4.40
N PHE A 124 6.32 11.54 4.35
CA PHE A 124 7.75 11.64 4.08
C PHE A 124 8.60 11.71 5.36
N GLN A 125 7.98 11.52 6.54
CA GLN A 125 8.64 11.59 7.86
C GLN A 125 9.50 12.85 8.02
N LEU A 126 9.00 13.99 7.54
CA LEU A 126 9.68 15.28 7.61
C LEU A 126 9.58 15.81 9.05
N THR A 127 10.38 15.30 9.97
CA THR A 127 10.47 15.87 11.31
C THR A 127 11.15 17.23 11.21
N SER A 128 10.45 18.30 11.60
CA SER A 128 11.10 19.57 11.95
C SER A 128 12.21 19.25 12.95
N SER A 129 13.45 19.58 12.60
CA SER A 129 14.63 19.31 13.41
C SER A 129 14.59 20.18 14.67
N THR A 130 13.80 19.79 15.66
CA THR A 130 13.92 20.27 17.02
C THR A 130 14.70 19.18 17.76
N ASN A 131 15.86 19.55 18.29
CA ASN A 131 16.75 18.69 19.06
C ASN A 131 16.04 18.14 20.31
N GLU A 132 15.25 17.07 20.16
CA GLU A 132 14.80 16.28 21.29
C GLU A 132 15.70 15.05 21.41
N ILE A 133 16.41 15.03 22.53
CA ILE A 133 17.28 13.96 22.99
C ILE A 133 16.48 12.66 22.95
N ILE A 134 16.92 11.72 22.12
CA ILE A 134 16.32 10.40 21.96
C ILE A 134 16.45 9.64 23.28
N HIS A 135 15.40 9.69 24.11
CA HIS A 135 15.16 8.66 25.12
C HIS A 135 14.63 7.42 24.41
N HIS A 136 15.39 6.34 24.51
CA HIS A 136 15.18 5.09 23.79
C HIS A 136 14.04 4.22 24.36
N ASP A 137 13.03 4.83 24.97
CA ASP A 137 11.92 4.11 25.60
C ASP A 137 10.58 4.80 25.31
N LYS A 138 9.69 4.02 24.66
CA LYS A 138 8.29 4.33 24.32
C LYS A 138 8.09 5.36 23.20
N VAL A 139 8.17 4.88 21.95
CA VAL A 139 7.45 5.51 20.84
C VAL A 139 5.96 5.39 21.15
N GLU A 140 5.33 6.49 21.58
CA GLU A 140 3.88 6.59 21.68
C GLU A 140 3.26 6.29 20.31
N LEU A 141 2.47 5.22 20.27
CA LEU A 141 1.91 4.63 19.07
C LEU A 141 0.64 5.41 18.65
N THR A 142 0.78 6.65 18.22
CA THR A 142 -0.38 7.54 17.98
C THR A 142 -0.71 7.80 16.51
N ASP A 143 0.01 7.23 15.53
CA ASP A 143 -0.46 7.30 14.14
C ASP A 143 -0.09 6.06 13.32
N ASP A 144 -1.03 5.11 13.26
CA ASP A 144 -0.92 3.93 12.41
C ASP A 144 -1.20 4.28 10.94
N LYS A 145 -0.32 5.09 10.35
CA LYS A 145 -0.43 5.61 8.97
C LYS A 145 0.64 5.01 8.06
N CYS A 146 0.37 5.08 6.75
CA CYS A 146 1.38 4.79 5.74
C CYS A 146 2.50 5.84 5.81
N PHE A 147 3.75 5.38 5.65
CA PHE A 147 4.90 6.26 5.44
C PHE A 147 5.82 5.72 4.34
N ILE A 148 6.65 6.61 3.82
CA ILE A 148 7.56 6.37 2.70
C ILE A 148 9.01 6.60 3.15
N LYS A 149 9.91 5.72 2.70
CA LYS A 149 11.37 5.94 2.72
C LYS A 149 11.96 5.80 1.32
N ASN A 150 13.22 6.19 1.18
CA ASN A 150 14.00 6.03 -0.05
C ASN A 150 13.29 6.60 -1.29
N TRP A 151 12.73 7.80 -1.12
CA TRP A 151 12.05 8.53 -2.19
C TRP A 151 13.03 8.88 -3.31
N ASN A 152 12.66 8.51 -4.53
CA ASN A 152 13.34 8.89 -5.76
C ASN A 152 12.33 9.27 -6.83
N TYR A 153 12.58 10.36 -7.54
CA TYR A 153 11.71 10.86 -8.59
C TYR A 153 12.52 11.10 -9.86
N ARG A 154 12.35 10.24 -10.86
CA ARG A 154 13.18 10.27 -12.07
C ARG A 154 12.38 10.50 -13.34
N PHE A 155 12.96 11.28 -14.25
CA PHE A 155 12.47 11.38 -15.62
C PHE A 155 12.66 10.05 -16.35
N VAL A 156 11.66 9.65 -17.15
CA VAL A 156 11.70 8.41 -17.94
C VAL A 156 11.85 8.75 -19.43
N ARG A 157 10.93 9.56 -19.97
CA ARG A 157 10.92 9.96 -21.37
C ARG A 157 9.93 11.08 -21.63
N ASN A 158 10.10 11.74 -22.78
CA ASN A 158 9.07 12.58 -23.37
C ASN A 158 7.97 11.69 -23.95
N VAL A 159 6.70 12.05 -23.75
CA VAL A 159 5.54 11.27 -24.23
C VAL A 159 4.79 12.01 -25.34
N ALA A 160 4.65 13.32 -25.18
CA ALA A 160 4.01 14.20 -26.16
C ALA A 160 4.52 15.65 -25.94
N PRO A 161 4.22 16.60 -26.83
CA PRO A 161 4.48 18.01 -26.57
C PRO A 161 3.95 18.43 -25.19
N PHE A 162 4.81 19.04 -24.37
CA PHE A 162 4.51 19.48 -23.01
C PHE A 162 4.06 18.38 -22.03
N LYS A 163 4.29 17.11 -22.34
CA LYS A 163 3.92 15.98 -21.49
C LYS A 163 5.06 14.97 -21.40
N ASP A 164 5.51 14.75 -20.18
CA ASP A 164 6.61 13.84 -19.86
C ASP A 164 6.10 12.67 -19.01
N MET A 165 6.89 11.60 -18.99
CA MET A 165 6.71 10.47 -18.09
C MET A 165 7.81 10.50 -17.05
N TYR A 166 7.41 10.38 -15.79
CA TYR A 166 8.28 10.22 -14.66
C TYR A 166 7.98 8.90 -13.94
N CYS A 167 8.92 8.47 -13.10
CA CYS A 167 8.76 7.34 -12.20
C CYS A 167 9.02 7.84 -10.78
N ALA A 168 8.00 7.73 -9.93
CA ALA A 168 8.10 7.88 -8.49
C ALA A 168 8.41 6.51 -7.88
N GLU A 169 9.57 6.41 -7.23
CA GLU A 169 10.12 5.20 -6.66
C GLU A 169 10.28 5.38 -5.16
N PHE A 170 9.79 4.41 -4.37
CA PHE A 170 9.84 4.52 -2.93
C PHE A 170 9.59 3.19 -2.22
N GLU A 171 10.02 3.12 -0.97
CA GLU A 171 9.66 2.07 -0.03
C GLU A 171 8.40 2.50 0.72
N LEU A 172 7.29 1.79 0.50
CA LEU A 172 6.03 2.01 1.20
C LEU A 172 5.94 1.08 2.41
N TYR A 173 5.75 1.68 3.58
CA TYR A 173 5.46 0.99 4.82
C TYR A 173 3.97 1.11 5.12
N LEU A 174 3.32 -0.04 5.31
CA LEU A 174 1.88 -0.10 5.55
C LEU A 174 1.56 -0.01 7.06
N PRO A 175 0.38 0.55 7.41
CA PRO A 175 -0.18 0.53 8.75
C PRO A 175 -0.20 -0.88 9.34
N ARG A 176 0.01 -1.00 10.65
CA ARG A 176 -0.16 -2.24 11.41
C ARG A 176 -1.59 -2.77 11.31
N LEU A 177 -2.60 -1.93 11.17
CA LEU A 177 -4.00 -2.34 10.98
C LEU A 177 -4.18 -3.28 9.78
N TRP A 178 -3.31 -3.21 8.75
CA TRP A 178 -3.31 -4.19 7.66
C TRP A 178 -2.97 -5.62 8.11
N LEU A 179 -2.26 -5.82 9.24
CA LEU A 179 -2.01 -7.16 9.79
C LEU A 179 -3.31 -7.88 10.17
N PHE A 180 -4.34 -7.13 10.53
CA PHE A 180 -5.52 -7.66 11.20
C PHE A 180 -6.72 -7.81 10.26
N TYR A 181 -6.67 -7.21 9.08
CA TYR A 181 -7.77 -7.32 8.14
C TYR A 181 -7.83 -8.71 7.50
N ASN A 182 -8.91 -9.44 7.75
CA ASN A 182 -9.14 -10.75 7.17
C ASN A 182 -10.04 -10.63 5.93
N TYR A 183 -9.45 -10.63 4.74
CA TYR A 183 -10.20 -10.70 3.47
C TYR A 183 -10.71 -12.12 3.14
N SER A 184 -10.71 -13.07 4.10
CA SER A 184 -11.17 -14.46 3.90
C SER A 184 -12.69 -14.61 3.69
N SER A 185 -13.30 -13.66 2.99
CA SER A 185 -14.60 -13.81 2.35
C SER A 185 -14.56 -12.98 1.07
N PRO A 186 -14.18 -13.55 -0.08
CA PRO A 186 -14.66 -13.00 -1.32
C PRO A 186 -16.17 -13.28 -1.32
N THR A 187 -16.97 -12.35 -0.83
CA THR A 187 -18.34 -12.25 -1.32
C THR A 187 -18.19 -11.88 -2.78
N VAL A 188 -18.07 -12.93 -3.59
CA VAL A 188 -18.26 -12.92 -5.01
C VAL A 188 -19.68 -12.43 -5.22
N ALA A 189 -19.88 -11.11 -5.18
CA ALA A 189 -20.93 -10.47 -5.92
C ALA A 189 -20.52 -10.66 -7.40
N LYS A 190 -20.80 -11.86 -7.91
CA LYS A 190 -21.01 -12.10 -9.33
C LYS A 190 -22.00 -11.03 -9.76
N ARG A 191 -21.51 -9.90 -10.26
CA ARG A 191 -22.28 -9.11 -11.22
C ARG A 191 -22.44 -10.05 -12.40
N SER A 192 -23.56 -10.76 -12.41
CA SER A 192 -24.06 -11.48 -13.56
C SER A 192 -23.98 -10.52 -14.73
N ARG A 193 -23.04 -10.77 -15.65
CA ARG A 193 -23.15 -10.24 -17.00
C ARG A 193 -24.35 -10.96 -17.59
N THR A 194 -25.51 -10.32 -17.57
CA THR A 194 -26.61 -10.68 -18.46
C THR A 194 -26.11 -10.39 -19.87
N THR A 195 -25.54 -11.41 -20.51
CA THR A 195 -25.45 -11.46 -21.96
C THR A 195 -26.84 -11.78 -22.47
N GLU A 196 -27.64 -10.75 -22.72
CA GLU A 196 -28.76 -10.86 -23.67
C GLU A 196 -28.20 -10.45 -25.04
N ASN A 197 -27.71 -11.44 -25.78
CA ASN A 197 -27.59 -11.34 -27.22
C ASN A 197 -28.78 -12.11 -27.83
N GLU A 198 -29.49 -11.41 -28.71
CA GLU A 198 -30.24 -11.90 -29.87
C GLU A 198 -31.50 -12.74 -29.61
N LEU A 199 -32.67 -12.18 -29.97
CA LEU A 199 -33.56 -12.70 -31.03
C LEU A 199 -34.93 -12.01 -30.97
N SER A 200 -35.18 -11.10 -31.91
CA SER A 200 -36.47 -10.75 -32.54
C SER A 200 -36.09 -9.73 -33.63
N GLY A 201 -36.19 -10.00 -34.93
CA GLY A 201 -37.39 -10.53 -35.58
C GLY A 201 -38.24 -9.33 -35.97
#